data_AF-A0A0Q4ETR4-F1
#
_entry.id   AF-A0A0Q4ETR4-F1
#
_cell.length_a   1.000
_cell.length_b   1.000
_cell.length_c   1.000
_cell.angle_alpha   90.00
_cell.angle_beta   90.00
_cell.angle_gamma   90.00
#
_symmetry.space_group_name_H-M   'P 1'
#
loop_
_entity.id
_entity.type
_entity.pdbx_description
1 polymer ?
#
loop_
_entity_poly.entity_id
_entity_poly.type
_entity_poly.pdbx_seq_one_letter_code
_entity_poly.pdbx_strand_id
1 'polypeptide(L)'
;MRGARLRTEDVVCLLSGGMDSLVGAIDAVHAGRRPLFVSQKAKGDTVDQIKFAELISPGTLHLQLSHNARPPCPSERSQRARSIVFLAFGVLAASCLEITRNGVSVDLLVPENGFISQNVPLTPLRTGSLSTRTTHPFYFRQLQKVLDAAGLLATITNPYEFKTKGEMLSECRDQALLDQLAWNSTSCSRYSRYGYRHCGRCVPCQVRRGAVVAWGNTDRTAKGYKYGPLGQRDRSHTQFDDVRSVAMAIDVVARDGVESLIGGAMNREMIGDVAPYREVVRRGIEELAALHRREGVT
;
A
#
# COMPACT_ATOMS: atom_id res chain seq x y z
N MET A 1 -21.85 35.69 -0.82
CA MET A 1 -21.37 34.34 -0.43
C MET A 1 -21.47 33.44 -1.65
N ARG A 2 -20.36 32.90 -2.19
CA ARG A 2 -20.45 31.84 -3.21
C ARG A 2 -21.03 30.62 -2.50
N GLY A 3 -22.22 30.15 -2.92
CA GLY A 3 -22.83 28.95 -2.36
C GLY A 3 -21.84 27.79 -2.38
N ALA A 4 -21.76 27.02 -1.30
CA ALA A 4 -20.90 25.85 -1.26
C ALA A 4 -21.34 24.91 -2.39
N ARG A 5 -20.49 24.75 -3.42
CA ARG A 5 -20.75 23.80 -4.51
C ARG A 5 -20.47 22.42 -3.96
N LEU A 6 -21.53 21.76 -3.49
CA LEU A 6 -21.43 20.43 -2.93
C LEU A 6 -21.02 19.43 -4.00
N ARG A 7 -20.18 18.49 -3.58
CA ARG A 7 -19.51 17.50 -4.41
C ARG A 7 -20.33 16.22 -4.38
N THR A 8 -20.62 15.68 -5.57
CA THR A 8 -21.54 14.56 -5.80
C THR A 8 -20.84 13.20 -5.78
N GLU A 9 -19.52 13.18 -5.59
CA GLU A 9 -18.73 11.98 -5.33
C GLU A 9 -19.29 11.18 -4.13
N ASP A 10 -19.24 9.85 -4.22
CA ASP A 10 -19.87 8.92 -3.26
C ASP A 10 -18.86 8.08 -2.47
N VAL A 11 -17.57 8.29 -2.73
CA VAL A 11 -16.46 7.61 -2.05
C VAL A 11 -15.23 8.51 -2.07
N VAL A 12 -14.37 8.37 -1.05
CA VAL A 12 -13.03 8.94 -1.09
C VAL A 12 -12.03 7.82 -1.29
N CYS A 13 -11.14 7.94 -2.27
CA CYS A 13 -10.11 6.95 -2.53
C CYS A 13 -8.71 7.56 -2.42
N LEU A 14 -7.91 7.04 -1.48
CA LEU A 14 -6.53 7.48 -1.33
C LEU A 14 -5.67 6.97 -2.50
N LEU A 15 -5.10 7.89 -3.27
CA LEU A 15 -4.27 7.63 -4.43
C LEU A 15 -2.83 8.05 -4.13
N SER A 16 -2.02 7.13 -3.61
CA SER A 16 -0.65 7.43 -3.17
C SER A 16 0.36 7.58 -4.32
N GLY A 17 0.02 7.11 -5.52
CA GLY A 17 0.97 6.89 -6.63
C GLY A 17 1.62 5.50 -6.59
N GLY A 18 1.33 4.72 -5.55
CA GLY A 18 1.71 3.32 -5.46
C GLY A 18 0.74 2.37 -6.16
N MET A 19 1.26 1.17 -6.44
CA MET A 19 0.58 0.12 -7.22
C MET A 19 -0.77 -0.30 -6.61
N ASP A 20 -0.85 -0.37 -5.28
CA ASP A 20 -2.04 -0.83 -4.57
C ASP A 20 -3.16 0.21 -4.65
N SER A 21 -2.82 1.47 -4.40
CA SER A 21 -3.75 2.57 -4.58
C SER A 21 -4.18 2.77 -6.03
N LEU A 22 -3.34 2.41 -6.99
CA LEU A 22 -3.69 2.41 -8.41
C LEU A 22 -4.77 1.35 -8.69
N VAL A 23 -4.57 0.10 -8.24
CA VAL A 23 -5.58 -0.96 -8.41
C VAL A 23 -6.88 -0.61 -7.67
N GLY A 24 -6.79 -0.10 -6.44
CA GLY A 24 -7.96 0.37 -5.68
C GLY A 24 -8.75 1.46 -6.37
N ALA A 25 -8.07 2.41 -7.02
CA ALA A 25 -8.73 3.47 -7.79
C ALA A 25 -9.44 2.92 -9.04
N ILE A 26 -8.79 2.01 -9.78
CA ILE A 26 -9.37 1.34 -10.95
C ILE A 26 -10.62 0.56 -10.55
N ASP A 27 -10.51 -0.30 -9.53
CA ASP A 27 -11.60 -1.17 -9.10
C ASP A 27 -12.78 -0.37 -8.54
N ALA A 28 -12.54 0.75 -7.84
CA ALA A 28 -13.60 1.62 -7.35
C ALA A 28 -14.43 2.21 -8.51
N VAL A 29 -13.77 2.76 -9.54
CA VAL A 29 -14.47 3.31 -10.72
C VAL A 29 -15.18 2.21 -11.50
N HIS A 30 -14.55 1.05 -11.67
CA HIS A 30 -15.15 -0.07 -12.38
C HIS A 30 -16.36 -0.65 -11.64
N ALA A 31 -16.39 -0.56 -10.31
CA ALA A 31 -17.56 -0.89 -9.49
C ALA A 31 -18.70 0.17 -9.58
N GLY A 32 -18.58 1.17 -10.46
CA GLY A 32 -19.57 2.22 -10.66
C GLY A 32 -19.55 3.32 -9.59
N ARG A 33 -18.54 3.34 -8.71
CA ARG A 33 -18.37 4.42 -7.73
C ARG A 33 -17.82 5.67 -8.39
N ARG A 34 -18.02 6.83 -7.77
CA ARG A 34 -17.50 8.12 -8.23
C ARG A 34 -16.52 8.67 -7.19
N PRO A 35 -15.25 8.25 -7.24
CA PRO A 35 -14.29 8.56 -6.19
C PRO A 35 -13.77 9.98 -6.25
N LEU A 36 -13.79 10.70 -5.13
CA LEU A 36 -12.89 11.82 -4.92
C LEU A 36 -11.50 11.25 -4.63
N PHE A 37 -10.60 11.36 -5.62
CA PHE A 37 -9.21 10.92 -5.42
C PHE A 37 -8.46 11.91 -4.55
N VAL A 38 -7.75 11.39 -3.54
CA VAL A 38 -6.95 12.21 -2.62
C VAL A 38 -5.52 11.73 -2.63
N SER A 39 -4.58 12.65 -2.83
CA SER A 39 -3.15 12.34 -2.86
C SER A 39 -2.37 13.28 -1.95
N GLN A 40 -1.37 12.73 -1.26
CA GLN A 40 -0.32 13.53 -0.65
C GLN A 40 0.82 13.73 -1.66
N LYS A 41 1.22 14.99 -1.88
CA LYS A 41 2.39 15.35 -2.69
C LYS A 41 3.62 14.65 -2.12
N ALA A 42 4.19 13.75 -2.91
CA ALA A 42 5.43 13.05 -2.63
C ALA A 42 6.41 13.31 -3.76
N LYS A 43 7.65 13.68 -3.42
CA LYS A 43 8.70 13.89 -4.43
C LYS A 43 8.89 12.59 -5.22
N GLY A 44 8.66 12.67 -6.53
CA GLY A 44 8.80 11.54 -7.46
C GLY A 44 7.49 10.91 -7.92
N ASP A 45 6.37 11.14 -7.21
CA ASP A 45 5.07 10.49 -7.51
C ASP A 45 3.97 11.49 -7.91
N THR A 46 4.16 12.79 -7.64
CA THR A 46 3.18 13.86 -7.89
C THR A 46 2.59 13.85 -9.31
N VAL A 47 3.43 13.66 -10.33
CA VAL A 47 2.99 13.67 -11.74
C VAL A 47 2.21 12.42 -12.07
N ASP A 48 2.68 11.25 -11.61
CA ASP A 48 2.02 9.97 -11.84
C ASP A 48 0.67 9.90 -11.10
N GLN A 49 0.54 10.49 -9.90
CA GLN A 49 -0.73 10.61 -9.18
C GLN A 49 -1.80 11.36 -10.01
N ILE A 50 -1.42 12.48 -10.65
CA ILE A 50 -2.33 13.26 -11.50
C ILE A 50 -2.70 12.44 -12.73
N LYS A 51 -1.70 11.88 -13.42
CA LYS A 51 -1.90 11.03 -14.60
C LYS A 51 -2.83 9.84 -14.29
N PHE A 52 -2.65 9.19 -13.14
CA PHE A 52 -3.52 8.09 -12.72
C PHE A 52 -4.95 8.57 -12.51
N ALA A 53 -5.16 9.66 -11.75
CA ALA A 53 -6.50 10.18 -11.55
C ALA A 53 -7.20 10.55 -12.86
N GLU A 54 -6.50 11.23 -13.77
CA GLU A 54 -7.02 11.66 -15.08
C GLU A 54 -7.38 10.49 -15.99
N LEU A 55 -6.54 9.44 -16.04
CA LEU A 55 -6.78 8.28 -16.90
C LEU A 55 -7.81 7.29 -16.34
N ILE A 56 -7.90 7.18 -15.01
CA ILE A 56 -8.84 6.27 -14.34
C ILE A 56 -10.25 6.87 -14.32
N SER A 57 -10.39 8.16 -14.00
CA SER A 57 -11.70 8.82 -13.93
C SER A 57 -11.64 10.23 -14.52
N PRO A 58 -11.65 10.36 -15.87
CA PRO A 58 -11.61 11.64 -16.53
C PRO A 58 -12.69 12.61 -16.03
N GLY A 59 -12.30 13.85 -15.71
CA GLY A 59 -13.22 14.88 -15.22
C GLY A 59 -13.60 14.78 -13.74
N THR A 60 -13.12 13.75 -13.04
CA THR A 60 -13.29 13.65 -11.57
C THR A 60 -12.28 14.55 -10.86
N LEU A 61 -12.64 15.08 -9.70
CA LEU A 61 -11.72 15.91 -8.93
C LEU A 61 -10.62 15.06 -8.33
N HIS A 62 -9.39 15.52 -8.49
CA HIS A 62 -8.22 14.99 -7.81
C HIS A 62 -7.69 16.02 -6.81
N LEU A 63 -7.80 15.72 -5.53
CA LEU A 63 -7.33 16.56 -4.44
C LEU A 63 -5.89 16.17 -4.06
N GLN A 64 -4.91 16.91 -4.59
CA GLN A 64 -3.50 16.67 -4.29
C GLN A 64 -2.94 17.73 -3.32
N LEU A 65 -2.64 17.31 -2.09
CA LEU A 65 -2.28 18.18 -0.96
C LEU A 65 -0.84 17.99 -0.47
N SER A 66 -0.28 19.05 0.10
CA SER A 66 0.95 18.99 0.90
C SER A 66 0.61 19.44 2.30
N HIS A 67 1.17 18.79 3.32
CA HIS A 67 1.01 19.26 4.69
C HIS A 67 1.63 20.64 4.92
N ASN A 68 2.60 21.04 4.07
CA ASN A 68 3.35 22.32 4.11
C ASN A 68 3.64 22.84 5.53
N ALA A 69 3.92 21.92 6.46
CA ALA A 69 4.02 22.21 7.88
C ALA A 69 5.45 22.62 8.21
N ARG A 70 5.60 23.77 8.87
CA ARG A 70 6.85 24.25 9.45
C ARG A 70 6.68 24.33 10.97
N PRO A 71 6.89 23.21 11.69
CA PRO A 71 6.73 23.24 13.13
C PRO A 71 7.78 24.18 13.76
N PRO A 72 7.46 24.86 14.87
CA PRO A 72 8.41 25.72 15.59
C PRO A 72 9.49 24.91 16.34
N CYS A 73 9.48 23.58 16.22
CA CYS A 73 10.45 22.66 16.81
C CYS A 73 11.23 21.92 15.70
N PRO A 74 12.34 21.22 16.05
CA PRO A 74 13.07 20.41 15.08
C PRO A 74 12.15 19.47 14.32
N SER A 75 12.24 19.52 12.99
CA SER A 75 11.38 18.73 12.12
C SER A 75 11.62 17.22 12.33
N GLU A 76 10.52 16.47 12.48
CA GLU A 76 10.52 15.01 12.50
C GLU A 76 11.09 14.48 11.19
N ARG A 77 12.24 13.79 11.25
CA ARG A 77 12.95 13.31 10.06
C ARG A 77 12.44 11.95 9.57
N SER A 78 11.74 11.20 10.43
CA SER A 78 11.12 9.93 10.05
C SER A 78 9.85 10.15 9.22
N GLN A 79 9.38 9.09 8.56
CA GLN A 79 8.13 9.11 7.79
C GLN A 79 6.93 8.59 8.61
N ARG A 80 7.07 8.49 9.94
CA ARG A 80 6.09 7.83 10.81
C ARG A 80 4.73 8.54 10.86
N ALA A 81 4.71 9.86 10.68
CA ALA A 81 3.48 10.66 10.67
C ALA A 81 2.82 10.74 9.29
N ARG A 82 3.46 10.19 8.23
CA ARG A 82 2.97 10.35 6.86
C ARG A 82 1.59 9.70 6.67
N SER A 83 1.40 8.49 7.19
CA SER A 83 0.15 7.75 7.01
C SER A 83 -1.03 8.44 7.70
N ILE A 84 -0.87 8.92 8.94
CA ILE A 84 -1.96 9.58 9.67
C ILE A 84 -2.36 10.90 9.02
N VAL A 85 -1.40 11.67 8.49
CA VAL A 85 -1.69 12.90 7.74
C VAL A 85 -2.42 12.58 6.44
N PHE A 86 -2.02 11.52 5.74
CA PHE A 86 -2.69 11.14 4.50
C PHE A 86 -4.14 10.68 4.74
N LEU A 87 -4.38 9.93 5.81
CA LEU A 87 -5.73 9.59 6.27
C LEU A 87 -6.54 10.83 6.63
N ALA A 88 -5.94 11.80 7.33
CA ALA A 88 -6.60 13.06 7.66
C ALA A 88 -7.02 13.86 6.42
N PHE A 89 -6.25 13.84 5.32
CA PHE A 89 -6.68 14.42 4.05
C PHE A 89 -7.89 13.69 3.45
N GLY A 90 -7.94 12.36 3.57
CA GLY A 90 -9.10 11.57 3.17
C GLY A 90 -10.35 11.94 3.96
N VAL A 91 -10.23 12.06 5.28
CA VAL A 91 -11.33 12.47 6.17
C VAL A 91 -11.78 13.91 5.87
N LEU A 92 -10.84 14.82 5.63
CA LEU A 92 -11.15 16.20 5.20
C LEU A 92 -11.94 16.18 3.88
N ALA A 93 -11.50 15.39 2.91
CA ALA A 93 -12.20 15.26 1.64
C ALA A 93 -13.62 14.69 1.81
N ALA A 94 -13.78 13.66 2.65
CA ALA A 94 -15.08 13.05 2.97
C ALA A 94 -16.03 14.06 3.61
N SER A 95 -15.54 14.92 4.52
CA SER A 95 -16.35 15.95 5.18
C SER A 95 -16.91 17.03 4.23
N CYS A 96 -16.36 17.13 3.02
CA CYS A 96 -16.76 18.11 2.01
C CYS A 96 -17.81 17.59 1.01
N LEU A 97 -18.18 16.32 1.09
CA LEU A 97 -19.13 15.70 0.15
C LEU A 97 -20.59 15.98 0.52
N GLU A 98 -21.47 15.99 -0.49
CA GLU A 98 -22.91 16.20 -0.30
C GLU A 98 -23.54 15.12 0.57
N ILE A 99 -23.18 13.86 0.34
CA ILE A 99 -23.65 12.70 1.09
C ILE A 99 -23.35 12.81 2.59
N THR A 100 -22.19 13.35 2.96
CA THR A 100 -21.78 13.61 4.34
C THR A 100 -22.64 14.69 4.99
N ARG A 101 -23.00 15.74 4.23
CA ARG A 101 -23.91 16.78 4.73
C ARG A 101 -25.32 16.27 4.97
N ASN A 102 -25.73 15.23 4.26
CA ASN A 102 -27.00 14.54 4.47
C ASN A 102 -26.95 13.52 5.62
N GLY A 103 -25.87 13.51 6.41
CA GLY A 103 -25.73 12.66 7.59
C GLY A 103 -25.29 11.22 7.29
N VAL A 104 -24.87 10.93 6.05
CA VAL A 104 -24.46 9.59 5.63
C VAL A 104 -22.94 9.47 5.68
N SER A 105 -22.45 8.38 6.28
CA SER A 105 -21.01 8.08 6.33
C SER A 105 -20.48 7.74 4.93
N VAL A 106 -19.27 8.21 4.63
CA VAL A 106 -18.58 7.96 3.36
C VAL A 106 -17.48 6.94 3.55
N ASP A 107 -17.39 5.99 2.62
CA ASP A 107 -16.25 5.08 2.56
C ASP A 107 -14.96 5.85 2.24
N LEU A 108 -13.97 5.73 3.12
CA LEU A 108 -12.59 6.16 2.89
C LEU A 108 -11.76 4.94 2.51
N LEU A 109 -11.59 4.72 1.21
CA LEU A 109 -10.81 3.61 0.69
C LEU A 109 -9.31 3.89 0.87
N VAL A 110 -8.63 2.94 1.52
CA VAL A 110 -7.18 2.93 1.75
C VAL A 110 -6.61 1.63 1.19
N PRO A 111 -6.39 1.54 -0.12
CA PRO A 111 -6.00 0.29 -0.75
C PRO A 111 -4.54 -0.06 -0.43
N GLU A 112 -4.35 -1.19 0.25
CA GLU A 112 -3.04 -1.79 0.53
C GLU A 112 -3.19 -3.31 0.68
N ASN A 113 -2.37 -4.09 0.00
CA ASN A 113 -2.39 -5.55 0.13
C ASN A 113 -2.25 -6.03 1.59
N GLY A 114 -2.87 -7.16 1.90
CA GLY A 114 -2.90 -7.76 3.23
C GLY A 114 -1.53 -8.14 3.77
N PHE A 115 -0.63 -8.62 2.91
CA PHE A 115 0.73 -9.03 3.31
C PHE A 115 1.53 -7.86 3.91
N ILE A 116 1.59 -6.73 3.22
CA ILE A 116 2.23 -5.50 3.72
C ILE A 116 1.42 -4.84 4.84
N SER A 117 0.09 -4.97 4.84
CA SER A 117 -0.74 -4.45 5.92
C SER A 117 -0.44 -5.14 7.26
N GLN A 118 -0.23 -6.46 7.26
CA GLN A 118 0.19 -7.20 8.44
C GLN A 118 1.65 -6.90 8.82
N ASN A 119 2.54 -6.83 7.81
CA ASN A 119 3.97 -6.58 7.98
C ASN A 119 4.59 -7.42 9.10
N VAL A 120 4.40 -8.74 9.02
CA VAL A 120 4.96 -9.70 9.98
C VAL A 120 6.49 -9.60 9.92
N PRO A 121 7.19 -9.61 11.07
CA PRO A 121 8.65 -9.60 11.10
C PRO A 121 9.23 -10.76 10.29
N LEU A 122 9.98 -10.45 9.23
CA LEU A 122 10.63 -11.48 8.41
C LEU A 122 11.81 -12.17 9.13
N THR A 123 12.32 -11.54 10.19
CA THR A 123 13.35 -12.10 11.07
C THR A 123 13.06 -11.68 12.52
N PRO A 124 13.57 -12.42 13.53
CA PRO A 124 13.41 -12.04 14.94
C PRO A 124 13.95 -10.64 15.29
N LEU A 125 14.95 -10.17 14.54
CA LEU A 125 15.58 -8.85 14.72
C LEU A 125 14.72 -7.68 14.20
N ARG A 126 13.61 -7.96 13.52
CA ARG A 126 12.70 -6.93 12.94
C ARG A 126 11.38 -6.79 13.71
N THR A 127 11.39 -7.18 14.97
CA THR A 127 10.26 -7.04 15.90
C THR A 127 10.10 -5.59 16.39
N GLY A 128 8.90 -5.23 16.86
CA GLY A 128 8.61 -3.90 17.41
C GLY A 128 8.52 -2.77 16.38
N SER A 129 8.98 -1.57 16.75
CA SER A 129 8.82 -0.32 15.96
C SER A 129 9.65 -0.27 14.66
N LEU A 130 10.41 -1.32 14.36
CA LEU A 130 11.24 -1.43 13.15
C LEU A 130 10.43 -1.81 11.90
N SER A 131 9.15 -2.18 12.08
CA SER A 131 8.22 -2.55 11.01
C SER A 131 6.98 -1.64 11.07
N THR A 132 6.83 -0.73 10.10
CA THR A 132 5.67 0.16 10.00
C THR A 132 4.41 -0.60 9.57
N ARG A 133 3.33 -0.50 10.35
CA ARG A 133 2.05 -1.19 10.15
C ARG A 133 0.93 -0.18 9.86
N THR A 134 1.06 0.58 8.79
CA THR A 134 0.26 1.80 8.51
C THR A 134 -1.20 1.52 8.15
N THR A 135 -1.51 0.32 7.68
CA THR A 135 -2.85 -0.14 7.29
C THR A 135 -3.28 -1.38 8.06
N HIS A 136 -2.61 -1.67 9.18
CA HIS A 136 -2.91 -2.84 9.97
C HIS A 136 -4.33 -2.73 10.57
N PRO A 137 -5.14 -3.81 10.55
CA PRO A 137 -6.54 -3.77 10.97
C PRO A 137 -6.76 -3.21 12.38
N PHE A 138 -5.87 -3.54 13.32
CA PHE A 138 -5.92 -2.95 14.67
C PHE A 138 -5.77 -1.43 14.65
N TYR A 139 -4.79 -0.91 13.90
CA TYR A 139 -4.57 0.53 13.80
C TYR A 139 -5.78 1.21 13.18
N PHE A 140 -6.35 0.64 12.12
CA PHE A 140 -7.57 1.16 11.49
C PHE A 140 -8.77 1.14 12.43
N ARG A 141 -8.99 0.07 13.21
CA ARG A 141 -10.06 0.06 14.22
C ARG A 141 -9.86 1.11 15.30
N GLN A 142 -8.63 1.33 15.78
CA GLN A 142 -8.38 2.39 16.77
C GLN A 142 -8.62 3.77 16.18
N LEU A 143 -8.18 4.01 14.94
CA LEU A 143 -8.41 5.28 14.27
C LEU A 143 -9.90 5.51 13.98
N GLN A 144 -10.63 4.48 13.55
CA GLN A 144 -12.07 4.56 13.32
C GLN A 144 -12.81 4.97 14.60
N LYS A 145 -12.47 4.39 15.75
CA LYS A 145 -13.05 4.80 17.05
C LYS A 145 -12.84 6.29 17.35
N VAL A 146 -11.68 6.84 16.97
CA VAL A 146 -11.39 8.27 17.14
C VAL A 146 -12.27 9.11 16.20
N LEU A 147 -12.45 8.67 14.94
CA LEU A 147 -13.33 9.35 13.98
C LEU A 147 -14.79 9.33 14.45
N ASP A 148 -15.27 8.17 14.90
CA ASP A 148 -16.63 7.98 15.40
C ASP A 148 -16.89 8.86 16.63
N ALA A 149 -15.97 8.86 17.60
CA ALA A 149 -16.07 9.70 18.79
C ALA A 149 -16.03 11.19 18.48
N ALA A 150 -15.37 11.59 17.39
CA ALA A 150 -15.33 12.96 16.90
C ALA A 150 -16.56 13.34 16.03
N GLY A 151 -17.47 12.39 15.77
CA GLY A 151 -18.62 12.61 14.88
C GLY A 151 -18.25 12.79 13.41
N LEU A 152 -17.09 12.29 12.99
CA LEU A 152 -16.61 12.39 11.61
C LEU A 152 -17.19 11.23 10.78
N LEU A 153 -18.05 11.57 9.82
CA LEU A 153 -18.79 10.64 8.97
C LEU A 153 -17.90 10.05 7.84
N ALA A 154 -16.86 9.32 8.23
CA ALA A 154 -15.96 8.61 7.33
C ALA A 154 -15.64 7.21 7.86
N THR A 155 -15.79 6.20 7.01
CA THR A 155 -15.54 4.79 7.35
C THR A 155 -14.30 4.29 6.62
N ILE A 156 -13.22 4.04 7.38
CA ILE A 156 -11.94 3.59 6.84
C ILE A 156 -12.07 2.14 6.36
N THR A 157 -11.81 1.89 5.08
CA THR A 157 -11.92 0.56 4.47
C THR A 157 -10.66 0.24 3.67
N ASN A 158 -10.06 -0.93 3.92
CA ASN A 158 -9.03 -1.49 3.04
C ASN A 158 -9.63 -2.65 2.23
N PRO A 159 -9.91 -2.49 0.92
CA PRO A 159 -10.52 -3.53 0.11
C PRO A 159 -9.63 -4.78 -0.07
N TYR A 160 -8.34 -4.69 0.26
CA TYR A 160 -7.35 -5.73 -0.02
C TYR A 160 -6.72 -6.34 1.24
N GLU A 161 -7.35 -6.18 2.41
CA GLU A 161 -6.79 -6.66 3.68
C GLU A 161 -6.51 -8.18 3.72
N PHE A 162 -7.20 -8.96 2.88
CA PHE A 162 -7.06 -10.42 2.77
C PHE A 162 -6.47 -10.89 1.43
N LYS A 163 -5.96 -9.96 0.62
CA LYS A 163 -5.37 -10.27 -0.69
C LYS A 163 -3.87 -10.03 -0.69
N THR A 164 -3.12 -10.90 -1.33
CA THR A 164 -1.72 -10.61 -1.66
C THR A 164 -1.66 -9.53 -2.73
N LYS A 165 -0.47 -8.98 -2.98
CA LYS A 165 -0.30 -8.03 -4.07
C LYS A 165 -0.47 -8.71 -5.43
N GLY A 166 -0.01 -9.95 -5.60
CA GLY A 166 -0.22 -10.70 -6.85
C GLY A 166 -1.68 -11.01 -7.13
N GLU A 167 -2.45 -11.39 -6.10
CA GLU A 167 -3.91 -11.58 -6.20
C GLU A 167 -4.61 -10.26 -6.57
N MET A 168 -4.28 -9.17 -5.88
CA MET A 168 -4.81 -7.84 -6.19
C MET A 168 -4.53 -7.43 -7.65
N LEU A 169 -3.32 -7.68 -8.17
CA LEU A 169 -3.00 -7.40 -9.58
C LEU A 169 -3.80 -8.29 -10.54
N SER A 170 -3.87 -9.58 -10.26
CA SER A 170 -4.54 -10.57 -11.11
C SER A 170 -6.06 -10.40 -11.16
N GLU A 171 -6.65 -9.93 -10.07
CA GLU A 171 -8.09 -9.74 -9.93
C GLU A 171 -8.57 -8.32 -10.27
N CYS A 172 -7.65 -7.39 -10.57
CA CYS A 172 -8.01 -6.03 -10.95
C CYS A 172 -8.98 -6.04 -12.13
N ARG A 173 -10.03 -5.23 -12.04
CA ARG A 173 -11.19 -5.28 -12.92
C ARG A 173 -10.93 -4.74 -14.32
N ASP A 174 -9.91 -3.89 -14.49
CA ASP A 174 -9.45 -3.41 -15.78
C ASP A 174 -7.97 -3.73 -15.98
N GLN A 175 -7.72 -4.94 -16.50
CA GLN A 175 -6.37 -5.45 -16.76
C GLN A 175 -5.61 -4.62 -17.79
N ALA A 176 -6.29 -4.07 -18.81
CA ALA A 176 -5.65 -3.28 -19.85
C ALA A 176 -5.15 -1.93 -19.30
N LEU A 177 -6.00 -1.24 -18.54
CA LEU A 177 -5.63 0.02 -17.89
C LEU A 177 -4.55 -0.21 -16.81
N LEU A 178 -4.67 -1.28 -16.02
CA LEU A 178 -3.65 -1.65 -15.05
C LEU A 178 -2.30 -1.89 -15.74
N ASP A 179 -2.28 -2.68 -16.81
CA ASP A 179 -1.07 -2.98 -17.57
C ASP A 179 -0.45 -1.75 -18.25
N GLN A 180 -1.26 -0.75 -18.58
CA GLN A 180 -0.76 0.54 -19.06
C GLN A 180 -0.08 1.36 -17.95
N LEU A 181 -0.62 1.34 -16.72
CA LEU A 181 -0.25 2.30 -15.66
C LEU A 181 0.69 1.73 -14.59
N ALA A 182 0.63 0.42 -14.32
CA ALA A 182 1.34 -0.26 -13.25
C ALA A 182 2.85 0.01 -13.24
N TRP A 183 3.44 0.18 -14.42
CA TRP A 183 4.88 0.34 -14.58
C TRP A 183 5.42 1.69 -14.12
N ASN A 184 4.57 2.71 -14.06
CA ASN A 184 4.92 4.02 -13.49
C ASN A 184 4.70 4.09 -11.97
N SER A 185 3.98 3.14 -11.38
CA SER A 185 3.65 3.17 -9.96
C SER A 185 4.86 2.88 -9.05
N THR A 186 4.84 3.46 -7.85
CA THR A 186 5.93 3.35 -6.88
C THR A 186 5.63 2.34 -5.76
N SER A 187 6.56 1.43 -5.49
CA SER A 187 6.50 0.54 -4.31
C SER A 187 7.74 0.66 -3.43
N CYS A 188 8.83 1.22 -3.94
CA CYS A 188 10.15 1.18 -3.29
C CYS A 188 10.21 2.07 -2.02
N SER A 189 10.56 1.49 -0.87
CA SER A 189 10.78 2.26 0.38
C SER A 189 11.99 3.20 0.33
N ARG A 190 12.88 2.99 -0.63
CA ARG A 190 14.12 3.76 -0.83
C ARG A 190 14.09 4.60 -2.12
N TYR A 191 12.90 4.84 -2.70
CA TYR A 191 12.72 5.46 -4.01
C TYR A 191 13.48 6.79 -4.18
N SER A 192 13.32 7.71 -3.22
CA SER A 192 14.00 9.01 -3.23
C SER A 192 15.52 8.89 -3.07
N ARG A 193 16.02 7.89 -2.33
CA ARG A 193 17.46 7.67 -2.13
C ARG A 193 18.17 7.19 -3.40
N TYR A 194 17.43 6.63 -4.34
CA TYR A 194 17.96 6.10 -5.60
C TYR A 194 17.54 6.93 -6.82
N GLY A 195 17.26 8.23 -6.62
CA GLY A 195 16.96 9.15 -7.71
C GLY A 195 15.62 8.87 -8.39
N TYR A 196 14.61 8.48 -7.61
CA TYR A 196 13.27 8.13 -8.12
C TYR A 196 13.35 6.96 -9.11
N ARG A 197 14.04 5.90 -8.66
CA ARG A 197 14.14 4.59 -9.31
C ARG A 197 13.97 3.50 -8.27
N HIS A 198 13.24 2.44 -8.59
CA HIS A 198 13.07 1.30 -7.67
C HIS A 198 14.42 0.61 -7.45
N CYS A 199 14.71 0.23 -6.20
CA CYS A 199 15.98 -0.44 -5.92
C CYS A 199 15.98 -1.91 -6.36
N GLY A 200 14.82 -2.57 -6.40
CA GLY A 200 14.69 -3.96 -6.81
C GLY A 200 14.94 -5.00 -5.72
N ARG A 201 15.50 -4.60 -4.57
CA ARG A 201 15.95 -5.51 -3.49
C ARG A 201 15.39 -5.24 -2.09
N CYS A 202 14.81 -4.07 -1.82
CA CYS A 202 14.11 -3.83 -0.55
C CYS A 202 12.82 -4.65 -0.47
N VAL A 203 12.29 -4.93 0.73
CA VAL A 203 11.10 -5.78 0.91
C VAL A 203 9.93 -5.34 0.00
N PRO A 204 9.50 -4.07 -0.04
CA PRO A 204 8.43 -3.66 -0.97
C PRO A 204 8.74 -3.86 -2.47
N CYS A 205 10.02 -3.77 -2.88
CA CYS A 205 10.40 -4.10 -4.25
C CYS A 205 10.32 -5.60 -4.51
N GLN A 206 10.72 -6.44 -3.54
CA GLN A 206 10.60 -7.89 -3.67
C GLN A 206 9.12 -8.30 -3.72
N VAL A 207 8.26 -7.72 -2.87
CA VAL A 207 6.81 -7.97 -2.94
C VAL A 207 6.22 -7.52 -4.28
N ARG A 208 6.61 -6.34 -4.81
CA ARG A 208 6.21 -5.91 -6.17
C ARG A 208 6.62 -6.94 -7.23
N ARG A 209 7.87 -7.39 -7.20
CA ARG A 209 8.40 -8.32 -8.21
C ARG A 209 7.74 -9.69 -8.11
N GLY A 210 7.54 -10.21 -6.89
CA GLY A 210 6.79 -11.45 -6.65
C GLY A 210 5.35 -11.35 -7.12
N ALA A 211 4.69 -10.21 -6.88
CA ALA A 211 3.35 -9.94 -7.37
C ALA A 211 3.28 -9.91 -8.90
N VAL A 212 4.25 -9.30 -9.59
CA VAL A 212 4.31 -9.31 -11.07
C VAL A 212 4.55 -10.73 -11.60
N VAL A 213 5.34 -11.55 -10.91
CA VAL A 213 5.49 -12.98 -11.24
C VAL A 213 4.15 -13.71 -11.13
N ALA A 214 3.43 -13.52 -10.03
CA ALA A 214 2.12 -14.13 -9.80
C ALA A 214 1.05 -13.64 -10.79
N TRP A 215 1.12 -12.37 -11.19
CA TRP A 215 0.27 -11.76 -12.21
C TRP A 215 0.51 -12.32 -13.63
N GLY A 216 1.66 -12.95 -13.87
CA GLY A 216 1.98 -13.54 -15.17
C GLY A 216 2.48 -12.54 -16.22
N ASN A 217 2.75 -11.29 -15.83
CA ASN A 217 3.20 -10.23 -16.74
C ASN A 217 4.72 -10.08 -16.75
N THR A 218 5.25 -9.54 -17.84
CA THR A 218 6.64 -9.11 -17.91
C THR A 218 6.81 -7.80 -17.15
N ASP A 219 7.71 -7.77 -16.17
CA ASP A 219 8.00 -6.57 -15.39
C ASP A 219 8.63 -5.48 -16.26
N ARG A 220 7.84 -4.45 -16.57
CA ARG A 220 8.24 -3.27 -17.36
C ARG A 220 8.43 -2.03 -16.50
N THR A 221 8.69 -2.19 -15.20
CA THR A 221 8.87 -1.07 -14.25
C THR A 221 9.74 0.03 -14.86
N ALA A 222 9.19 1.25 -14.89
CA ALA A 222 9.79 2.38 -15.58
C ALA A 222 11.21 2.64 -15.07
N LYS A 223 12.14 2.91 -16.00
CA LYS A 223 13.59 3.06 -15.74
C LYS A 223 14.27 1.78 -15.20
N GLY A 224 13.57 0.67 -15.04
CA GLY A 224 14.08 -0.58 -14.47
C GLY A 224 14.57 -0.44 -13.02
N TYR A 225 15.09 -1.53 -12.47
CA TYR A 225 15.64 -1.56 -11.11
C TYR A 225 17.10 -1.07 -11.04
N LYS A 226 17.46 -0.41 -9.93
CA LYS A 226 18.83 0.07 -9.69
C LYS A 226 19.84 -1.08 -9.59
N TYR A 227 19.45 -2.16 -8.93
CA TYR A 227 20.27 -3.37 -8.75
C TYR A 227 19.74 -4.47 -9.68
N GLY A 228 20.65 -5.33 -10.13
CA GLY A 228 20.37 -6.40 -11.08
C GLY A 228 19.66 -7.60 -10.42
N PRO A 229 19.76 -8.79 -11.04
CA PRO A 229 19.19 -10.02 -10.50
C PRO A 229 19.53 -10.28 -9.03
N LEU A 230 18.56 -10.73 -8.24
CA LEU A 230 18.74 -10.88 -6.79
C LEU A 230 19.73 -11.99 -6.41
N GLY A 231 19.89 -13.02 -7.25
CA GLY A 231 20.76 -14.17 -7.00
C GLY A 231 22.27 -13.89 -7.08
N GLN A 232 22.69 -12.66 -7.40
CA GLN A 232 24.13 -12.34 -7.41
C GLN A 232 24.74 -12.47 -6.01
N ARG A 233 25.88 -13.16 -5.91
CA ARG A 233 26.55 -13.48 -4.63
C ARG A 233 27.43 -12.32 -4.14
N ASP A 234 26.80 -11.22 -3.73
CA ASP A 234 27.49 -10.05 -3.21
C ASP A 234 26.66 -9.25 -2.17
N ARG A 235 27.30 -8.25 -1.55
CA ARG A 235 26.72 -7.35 -0.53
C ARG A 235 25.53 -6.50 -1.00
N SER A 236 25.38 -6.34 -2.31
CA SER A 236 24.31 -5.58 -2.93
C SER A 236 23.11 -6.43 -3.38
N HIS A 237 23.21 -7.75 -3.37
CA HIS A 237 22.15 -8.63 -3.88
C HIS A 237 21.78 -9.67 -2.81
N THR A 238 22.20 -10.94 -2.93
CA THR A 238 21.85 -12.00 -1.97
C THR A 238 22.23 -11.70 -0.51
N GLN A 239 23.36 -11.03 -0.26
CA GLN A 239 23.80 -10.69 1.09
C GLN A 239 23.19 -9.37 1.60
N PHE A 240 22.36 -8.70 0.80
CA PHE A 240 21.65 -7.51 1.24
C PHE A 240 20.60 -7.89 2.29
N ASP A 241 20.55 -7.12 3.39
CA ASP A 241 19.76 -7.44 4.58
C ASP A 241 18.27 -7.75 4.29
N ASP A 242 17.62 -6.96 3.44
CA ASP A 242 16.21 -7.21 3.07
C ASP A 242 16.05 -8.47 2.21
N VAL A 243 17.03 -8.84 1.36
CA VAL A 243 16.97 -10.06 0.54
C VAL A 243 17.18 -11.28 1.43
N ARG A 244 18.17 -11.22 2.32
CA ARG A 244 18.45 -12.27 3.30
C ARG A 244 17.29 -12.48 4.27
N SER A 245 16.66 -11.39 4.73
CA SER A 245 15.47 -11.46 5.59
C SER A 245 14.31 -12.20 4.92
N VAL A 246 14.08 -11.93 3.63
CA VAL A 246 13.05 -12.65 2.85
C VAL A 246 13.43 -14.11 2.67
N ALA A 247 14.68 -14.42 2.33
CA ALA A 247 15.14 -15.80 2.18
C ALA A 247 14.98 -16.61 3.48
N MET A 248 15.33 -16.02 4.63
CA MET A 248 15.11 -16.62 5.95
C MET A 248 13.62 -16.87 6.24
N ALA A 249 12.75 -15.89 5.93
CA ALA A 249 11.32 -16.06 6.12
C ALA A 249 10.76 -17.20 5.24
N ILE A 250 11.22 -17.32 3.99
CA ILE A 250 10.86 -18.42 3.09
C ILE A 250 11.30 -19.77 3.70
N ASP A 251 12.54 -19.88 4.19
CA ASP A 251 13.06 -21.10 4.82
C ASP A 251 12.24 -21.50 6.06
N VAL A 252 11.96 -20.54 6.96
CA VAL A 252 11.15 -20.78 8.16
C VAL A 252 9.76 -21.30 7.79
N VAL A 253 9.09 -20.69 6.82
CA VAL A 253 7.75 -21.14 6.41
C VAL A 253 7.80 -22.52 5.74
N ALA A 254 8.84 -22.80 4.95
CA ALA A 254 9.01 -24.10 4.30
C ALA A 254 9.28 -25.23 5.30
N ARG A 255 10.01 -24.96 6.38
CA ARG A 255 10.43 -25.96 7.38
C ARG A 255 9.42 -26.13 8.51
N ASP A 256 8.93 -25.01 9.03
CA ASP A 256 8.18 -24.97 10.30
C ASP A 256 6.74 -24.44 10.13
N GLY A 257 6.36 -24.04 8.90
CA GLY A 257 5.05 -23.48 8.59
C GLY A 257 4.91 -21.98 8.90
N VAL A 258 3.84 -21.38 8.38
CA VAL A 258 3.60 -19.93 8.48
C VAL A 258 3.43 -19.43 9.92
N GLU A 259 2.92 -20.29 10.80
CA GLU A 259 2.74 -19.96 12.22
C GLU A 259 4.06 -19.67 12.93
N SER A 260 5.15 -20.37 12.55
CA SER A 260 6.49 -20.12 13.08
C SER A 260 7.00 -18.72 12.74
N LEU A 261 6.74 -18.26 11.50
CA LEU A 261 7.08 -16.91 11.06
C LEU A 261 6.21 -15.85 11.74
N ILE A 262 4.90 -16.09 11.83
CA ILE A 262 3.95 -15.15 12.43
C ILE A 262 4.23 -14.98 13.92
N GLY A 263 4.45 -16.08 14.64
CA GLY A 263 4.65 -16.09 16.09
C GLY A 263 3.58 -15.27 16.81
N GLY A 264 4.02 -14.41 17.73
CA GLY A 264 3.15 -13.49 18.47
C GLY A 264 2.73 -12.22 17.71
N ALA A 265 3.02 -12.09 16.41
CA ALA A 265 2.76 -10.84 15.68
C ALA A 265 1.28 -10.59 15.42
N MET A 266 0.43 -11.63 15.43
CA MET A 266 -1.01 -11.56 15.27
C MET A 266 -1.72 -11.96 16.57
N ASN A 267 -2.50 -11.04 17.14
CA ASN A 267 -3.25 -11.27 18.37
C ASN A 267 -4.76 -11.25 18.07
N ARG A 268 -5.46 -12.34 18.43
CA ARG A 268 -6.93 -12.48 18.30
C ARG A 268 -7.70 -11.42 19.08
N GLU A 269 -7.23 -11.01 20.25
CA GLU A 269 -7.85 -9.93 21.02
C GLU A 269 -7.81 -8.60 20.26
N MET A 270 -6.73 -8.40 19.50
CA MET A 270 -6.55 -7.17 18.72
C MET A 270 -7.34 -7.21 17.42
N ILE A 271 -7.31 -8.34 16.68
CA ILE A 271 -7.81 -8.41 15.30
C ILE A 271 -8.97 -9.38 15.03
N GLY A 272 -9.49 -10.06 16.04
CA GLY A 272 -10.59 -11.00 15.91
C GLY A 272 -10.12 -12.30 15.28
N ASP A 273 -10.82 -12.75 14.23
CA ASP A 273 -10.41 -13.93 13.47
C ASP A 273 -9.08 -13.66 12.73
N VAL A 274 -8.07 -14.43 13.09
CA VAL A 274 -6.71 -14.32 12.53
C VAL A 274 -6.51 -15.18 11.30
N ALA A 275 -7.41 -16.14 11.01
CA ALA A 275 -7.21 -17.12 9.96
C ALA A 275 -7.04 -16.48 8.56
N PRO A 276 -7.87 -15.50 8.14
CA PRO A 276 -7.69 -14.84 6.84
C PRO A 276 -6.36 -14.08 6.75
N TYR A 277 -5.91 -13.48 7.86
CA TYR A 277 -4.63 -12.76 7.91
C TYR A 277 -3.42 -13.71 7.86
N ARG A 278 -3.51 -14.88 8.48
CA ARG A 278 -2.49 -15.93 8.37
C ARG A 278 -2.37 -16.43 6.94
N GLU A 279 -3.50 -16.62 6.27
CA GLU A 279 -3.55 -17.12 4.91
C GLU A 279 -2.98 -16.12 3.89
N VAL A 280 -3.22 -14.81 4.05
CA VAL A 280 -2.57 -13.81 3.19
C VAL A 280 -1.06 -13.72 3.44
N VAL A 281 -0.60 -13.95 4.68
CA VAL A 281 0.84 -14.02 4.98
C VAL A 281 1.47 -15.23 4.30
N ARG A 282 0.84 -16.40 4.41
CA ARG A 282 1.28 -17.66 3.78
C ARG A 282 1.45 -17.48 2.27
N ARG A 283 0.39 -17.03 1.58
CA ARG A 283 0.39 -16.79 0.12
C ARG A 283 1.40 -15.70 -0.29
N GLY A 284 1.56 -14.64 0.51
CA GLY A 284 2.56 -13.61 0.24
C GLY A 284 4.01 -14.12 0.34
N ILE A 285 4.29 -15.06 1.25
CA ILE A 285 5.59 -15.75 1.29
C ILE A 285 5.77 -16.65 0.06
N GLU A 286 4.72 -17.29 -0.43
CA GLU A 286 4.77 -18.10 -1.67
C GLU A 286 5.13 -17.25 -2.90
N GLU A 287 4.57 -16.05 -3.04
CA GLU A 287 4.93 -15.10 -4.10
C GLU A 287 6.41 -14.68 -4.03
N LEU A 288 6.91 -14.46 -2.82
CA LEU A 288 8.33 -14.14 -2.59
C LEU A 288 9.24 -15.34 -2.89
N ALA A 289 8.82 -16.55 -2.53
CA ALA A 289 9.53 -17.78 -2.83
C ALA A 289 9.61 -18.04 -4.34
N ALA A 290 8.52 -17.77 -5.08
CA ALA A 290 8.49 -17.85 -6.53
C ALA A 290 9.48 -16.86 -7.17
N LEU A 291 9.54 -15.63 -6.66
CA LEU A 291 10.55 -14.65 -7.07
C LEU A 291 11.98 -15.13 -6.80
N HIS A 292 12.27 -15.60 -5.58
CA HIS A 292 13.62 -16.04 -5.19
C HIS A 292 14.10 -17.21 -6.04
N ARG A 293 13.23 -18.19 -6.33
CA ARG A 293 13.53 -19.29 -7.26
C ARG A 293 13.83 -18.78 -8.67
N ARG A 294 13.00 -17.87 -9.20
CA ARG A 294 13.20 -17.28 -10.54
C ARG A 294 14.49 -16.48 -10.65
N GLU A 295 14.90 -15.83 -9.57
CA GLU A 295 16.09 -14.95 -9.54
C GLU A 295 17.37 -15.65 -9.07
N GLY A 296 17.30 -16.94 -8.75
CA GLY A 296 18.44 -17.73 -8.30
C GLY A 296 18.97 -17.33 -6.92
N VAL A 297 18.10 -16.88 -6.02
CA VAL A 297 18.47 -16.65 -4.61
C VAL A 297 18.48 -18.02 -3.91
N THR A 298 19.68 -18.54 -3.67
CA THR A 298 19.93 -19.81 -2.97
C THR A 298 20.33 -19.59 -1.53
#